data_AF-Q3V5H4-F1
#
_entry.id   AF-Q3V5H4-F1
#
_cell.length_a   1.000
_cell.length_b   1.000
_cell.length_c   1.000
_cell.angle_alpha   90.00
_cell.angle_beta   90.00
_cell.angle_gamma   90.00
#
_symmetry.space_group_name_H-M   'P 1'
#
loop_
_entity.id
_entity.type
_entity.pdbx_description
1 polymer ?
#
loop_
_entity_poly.entity_id
_entity_poly.type
_entity_poly.pdbx_seq_one_letter_code
_entity_poly.pdbx_strand_id
1 'polypeptide(L)'
;MVDLRLDVIRKKVHHIVESLQRISTLCNPKIGEPSVNPGGHEADVEVLVAGREDLRDKIYELTTNNSGRIHAEQVRILSDIQYITQETYFSTICFHLSQCVDRGDCEDLKKYGEFAELLVQQILEQLRNFDSVEVKQATKAESLETARQTFRKIKSLTSPVFSIEKVLRKIETLCLPPDGDAPSIGVRELDVEFNSIKSFTEEFETSASDFDTYLSSTSHLALEIFEYSSTLLQELGDMVNNRELTSVCTHLPIAIDQKNKDKITFYGQQVAELCNKMTDNRKKIERSLRQLQKDHVSQASYVGL
;
A
#
# COMPACT_ATOMS: atom_id res chain seq x y z
N MET A 1 14.02 3.04 -0.66
CA MET A 1 15.40 3.46 -0.98
C MET A 1 15.44 4.96 -0.88
N VAL A 2 16.05 5.51 0.17
CA VAL A 2 16.15 6.97 0.37
C VAL A 2 17.08 7.54 -0.71
N ASP A 3 16.69 8.60 -1.41
CA ASP A 3 17.58 9.24 -2.39
C ASP A 3 18.78 9.83 -1.63
N LEU A 4 19.99 9.43 -2.01
CA LEU A 4 21.23 9.89 -1.37
C LEU A 4 21.31 11.43 -1.30
N ARG A 5 20.69 12.15 -2.24
CA ARG A 5 20.61 13.62 -2.23
C ARG A 5 19.79 14.15 -1.06
N LEU A 6 18.67 13.50 -0.73
CA LEU A 6 17.83 13.87 0.41
C LEU A 6 18.56 13.65 1.73
N ASP A 7 19.27 12.54 1.88
CA ASP A 7 20.06 12.27 3.09
C ASP A 7 21.17 13.30 3.31
N VAL A 8 21.82 13.74 2.22
CA VAL A 8 22.84 14.79 2.30
C VAL A 8 22.23 16.13 2.74
N ILE A 9 21.05 16.49 2.22
CA ILE A 9 20.34 17.70 2.64
C ILE A 9 19.92 17.60 4.11
N ARG A 10 19.31 16.48 4.51
CA ARG A 10 18.88 16.22 5.89
C ARG A 10 20.05 16.38 6.86
N LYS A 11 21.21 15.78 6.55
CA LYS A 11 22.42 15.94 7.38
C LYS A 11 22.82 17.41 7.52
N LYS A 12 22.79 18.20 6.45
CA LYS A 12 23.14 19.64 6.51
C LYS A 12 22.18 20.43 7.38
N VAL A 13 20.88 20.17 7.25
CA VAL A 13 19.87 20.79 8.12
C VAL A 13 20.13 20.44 9.59
N HIS A 14 20.52 19.20 9.90
CA HIS A 14 20.87 18.81 11.27
C HIS A 14 22.08 19.59 11.80
N HIS A 15 23.13 19.82 10.99
CA HIS A 15 24.28 20.62 11.43
C HIS A 15 23.89 22.08 11.73
N ILE A 16 23.00 22.67 10.92
CA ILE A 16 22.43 24.01 11.19
C ILE A 16 21.68 24.01 12.52
N VAL A 17 20.83 23.02 12.76
CA VAL A 17 20.08 22.88 14.01
C VAL A 17 21.02 22.75 15.21
N GLU A 18 22.06 21.93 15.13
CA GLU A 18 23.04 21.76 16.20
C GLU A 18 23.76 23.08 16.52
N SER A 19 24.18 23.85 15.50
CA SER A 19 24.80 25.16 15.71
C SER A 19 23.83 26.17 16.34
N LEU A 20 22.58 26.22 15.89
CA LEU A 20 21.56 27.07 16.51
C LEU A 20 21.27 26.68 17.96
N GLN A 21 21.25 25.38 18.27
CA GLN A 21 21.06 24.88 19.64
C GLN A 21 22.24 25.28 20.55
N ARG A 22 23.48 25.21 20.06
CA ARG A 22 24.66 25.68 20.79
C ARG A 22 24.60 27.19 21.05
N ILE A 23 24.26 27.98 20.03
CA ILE A 23 24.05 29.43 20.18
C ILE A 23 22.95 29.72 21.21
N SER A 24 21.78 29.08 21.10
CA SER A 24 20.68 29.24 22.05
C SER A 24 21.11 28.92 23.48
N THR A 25 21.83 27.81 23.69
CA THR A 25 22.30 27.40 25.02
C THR A 25 23.29 28.39 25.64
N LEU A 26 24.18 28.96 24.82
CA LEU A 26 25.19 29.91 25.28
C LEU A 26 24.61 31.31 25.53
N CYS A 27 23.69 31.75 24.66
CA CYS A 27 23.10 33.08 24.71
C CYS A 27 21.89 33.18 25.65
N ASN A 28 21.17 32.09 25.86
CA ASN A 28 20.00 32.01 26.74
C ASN A 28 20.05 30.73 27.60
N PRO A 29 21.03 30.61 28.53
CA PRO A 29 21.16 29.43 29.36
C PRO A 29 20.00 29.30 30.34
N LYS A 30 19.51 28.07 30.55
CA LYS A 30 18.46 27.78 31.55
C LYS A 30 18.89 28.05 32.99
N ILE A 31 20.20 28.01 33.25
CA ILE A 31 20.83 28.24 34.55
C ILE A 31 22.06 29.10 34.30
N GLY A 32 22.14 30.27 34.93
CA GLY A 32 23.26 31.20 34.79
C GLY A 32 22.95 32.40 33.89
N GLU A 33 23.99 33.16 33.55
CA GLU A 33 23.93 34.33 32.67
C GLU A 33 24.49 34.00 31.28
N PRO A 34 24.08 34.72 30.22
CA PRO A 34 24.61 34.56 28.86
C PRO A 34 26.15 34.59 28.82
N SER A 35 26.75 33.70 28.02
CA SER A 35 28.20 33.70 27.82
C SER A 35 28.63 34.84 26.92
N VAL A 36 29.41 35.77 27.45
CA VAL A 36 30.00 36.91 26.73
C VAL A 36 31.44 36.64 26.25
N ASN A 37 31.85 35.37 26.10
CA ASN A 37 33.22 35.05 25.66
C ASN A 37 33.41 35.44 24.18
N PRO A 38 34.25 36.47 23.86
CA PRO A 38 34.54 36.81 22.48
C PRO A 38 35.12 35.59 21.74
N GLY A 39 34.67 35.36 20.50
CA GLY A 39 35.03 34.17 19.73
C GLY A 39 34.25 32.89 20.06
N GLY A 40 33.51 32.85 21.18
CA GLY A 40 32.80 31.64 21.63
C GLY A 40 31.70 31.13 20.68
N HIS A 41 31.22 31.99 19.78
CA HIS A 41 30.15 31.67 18.81
C HIS A 41 30.61 31.72 17.36
N GLU A 42 31.85 32.14 17.07
CA GLU A 42 32.32 32.40 15.70
C GLU A 42 32.24 31.15 14.83
N ALA A 43 32.71 30.01 15.33
CA ALA A 43 32.63 28.74 14.62
C ALA A 43 31.19 28.32 14.31
N ASP A 44 30.25 28.53 15.25
CA ASP A 44 28.84 28.22 15.02
C ASP A 44 28.21 29.15 13.98
N VAL A 45 28.51 30.45 14.03
CA VAL A 45 28.07 31.44 13.04
C VAL A 45 28.62 31.12 11.65
N GLU A 46 29.90 30.75 11.54
CA GLU A 46 30.51 30.31 10.27
C GLU A 46 29.79 29.08 9.71
N VAL A 47 29.47 28.10 10.55
CA VAL A 47 28.69 26.91 10.14
C VAL A 47 27.29 27.30 9.67
N LEU A 48 26.62 28.25 10.33
CA LEU A 48 25.30 28.74 9.88
C LEU A 48 25.36 29.43 8.53
N VAL A 49 26.35 30.30 8.31
CA VAL A 49 26.53 31.01 7.04
C VAL A 49 26.83 30.04 5.90
N ALA A 50 27.82 29.17 6.09
CA ALA A 50 28.20 28.16 5.09
C ALA A 50 27.06 27.17 4.84
N GLY A 51 26.42 26.69 5.91
CA GLY A 51 25.31 25.75 5.84
C GLY A 51 24.10 26.32 5.09
N ARG A 52 23.78 27.60 5.27
CA ARG A 52 22.70 28.29 4.54
C ARG A 52 22.96 28.32 3.03
N GLU A 53 24.16 28.72 2.61
CA GLU A 53 24.51 28.81 1.19
C GLU A 53 24.49 27.43 0.52
N ASP A 54 25.10 26.46 1.18
CA ASP A 54 25.19 25.09 0.74
C ASP A 54 23.81 24.40 0.68
N LEU A 55 22.94 24.65 1.66
CA LEU A 55 21.55 24.17 1.65
C LEU A 55 20.78 24.74 0.46
N ARG A 56 20.89 26.05 0.20
CA ARG A 56 20.25 26.70 -0.96
C ARG A 56 20.70 26.06 -2.26
N ASP A 57 22.00 25.89 -2.45
CA ASP A 57 22.57 25.35 -3.69
C ASP A 57 22.15 23.89 -3.89
N LYS A 58 22.13 23.09 -2.82
CA LYS A 58 21.65 21.69 -2.84
C LYS A 58 20.16 21.58 -3.17
N ILE A 59 19.31 22.43 -2.60
CA ILE A 59 17.86 22.42 -2.88
C ILE A 59 17.60 22.87 -4.31
N TYR A 60 18.35 23.85 -4.81
CA TYR A 60 18.27 24.29 -6.21
C TYR A 60 18.67 23.17 -7.18
N GLU A 61 19.78 22.46 -6.91
CA GLU A 61 20.19 21.29 -7.69
C GLU A 61 19.11 20.20 -7.65
N LEU A 62 18.51 19.97 -6.48
CA LEU A 62 17.46 18.98 -6.29
C LEU A 62 16.24 19.28 -7.15
N THR A 63 15.78 20.54 -7.15
CA THR A 63 14.57 20.98 -7.87
C THR A 63 14.77 21.02 -9.37
N THR A 64 15.94 21.47 -9.84
CA THR A 64 16.25 21.54 -11.28
C THR A 64 16.49 20.16 -11.91
N ASN A 65 17.08 19.23 -11.16
CA ASN A 65 17.36 17.86 -11.62
C ASN A 65 16.35 16.81 -11.10
N ASN A 66 15.16 17.24 -10.64
CA ASN A 66 14.13 16.31 -10.17
C ASN A 66 13.41 15.65 -11.34
N SER A 67 13.87 14.47 -11.76
CA SER A 67 13.21 13.63 -12.77
C SER A 67 11.91 12.96 -12.27
N GLY A 68 11.17 13.62 -11.37
CA GLY A 68 9.99 13.05 -10.69
C GLY A 68 10.32 12.03 -9.60
N ARG A 69 11.60 11.85 -9.26
CA ARG A 69 12.04 10.89 -8.22
C ARG A 69 11.70 11.35 -6.81
N ILE A 70 11.62 12.66 -6.60
CA ILE A 70 11.38 13.27 -5.29
C ILE A 70 9.99 13.88 -5.29
N HIS A 71 9.23 13.59 -4.24
CA HIS A 71 7.85 14.01 -4.13
C HIS A 71 7.74 15.54 -3.98
N ALA A 72 6.74 16.14 -4.61
CA ALA A 72 6.51 17.59 -4.58
C ALA A 72 6.39 18.12 -3.15
N GLU A 73 5.79 17.34 -2.24
CA GLU A 73 5.66 17.71 -0.83
C GLU A 73 7.02 17.74 -0.10
N GLN A 74 7.93 16.81 -0.38
CA GLN A 74 9.28 16.82 0.18
C GLN A 74 10.05 18.04 -0.33
N VAL A 75 9.94 18.34 -1.62
CA VAL A 75 10.53 19.55 -2.22
C VAL A 75 10.00 20.81 -1.53
N ARG A 76 8.67 20.91 -1.32
CA ARG A 76 8.05 22.04 -0.63
C ARG A 76 8.61 22.20 0.78
N ILE A 77 8.66 21.12 1.56
CA ILE A 77 9.20 21.15 2.93
C ILE A 77 10.65 21.62 2.95
N LEU A 78 11.48 21.15 2.02
CA LEU A 78 12.87 21.61 1.90
C LEU A 78 12.93 23.11 1.54
N SER A 79 12.07 23.59 0.65
CA SER A 79 11.95 25.01 0.34
C SER A 79 11.52 25.85 1.56
N ASP A 80 10.63 25.31 2.40
CA ASP A 80 10.21 25.97 3.65
C ASP A 80 11.40 26.08 4.64
N ILE A 81 12.21 25.03 4.76
CA ILE A 81 13.46 25.08 5.55
C ILE A 81 14.43 26.11 4.96
N GLN A 82 14.58 26.14 3.63
CA GLN A 82 15.41 27.15 2.97
C GLN A 82 14.90 28.57 3.29
N TYR A 83 13.59 28.79 3.23
CA TYR A 83 12.97 30.07 3.57
C TYR A 83 13.29 30.48 5.00
N ILE A 84 13.13 29.57 5.99
CA ILE A 84 13.49 29.82 7.40
C ILE A 84 14.96 30.25 7.53
N THR A 85 15.89 29.61 6.81
CA THR A 85 17.32 30.00 6.84
C THR A 85 17.62 31.32 6.13
N GLN A 86 16.67 31.89 5.38
CA GLN A 86 16.77 33.20 4.74
C GLN A 86 16.03 34.30 5.51
N GLU A 87 15.28 33.94 6.56
CA GLU A 87 14.53 34.90 7.35
C GLU A 87 15.42 35.89 8.12
N THR A 88 14.79 36.98 8.54
CA THR A 88 15.40 38.07 9.30
C THR A 88 16.09 37.57 10.56
N TYR A 89 15.47 36.64 11.31
CA TYR A 89 16.07 36.13 12.55
C TYR A 89 17.38 35.40 12.29
N PHE A 90 17.41 34.52 11.28
CA PHE A 90 18.62 33.77 10.93
C PHE A 90 19.74 34.72 10.52
N SER A 91 19.44 35.66 9.62
CA SER A 91 20.40 36.68 9.18
C SER A 91 20.89 37.56 10.33
N THR A 92 19.99 37.93 11.25
CA THR A 92 20.33 38.75 12.41
C THR A 92 21.35 38.05 13.31
N ILE A 93 21.15 36.76 13.60
CA ILE A 93 22.13 35.96 14.35
C ILE A 93 23.47 35.94 13.62
N CYS A 94 23.48 35.66 12.31
CA CYS A 94 24.72 35.57 11.56
C CYS A 94 25.52 36.87 11.48
N PHE A 95 24.87 38.05 11.49
CA PHE A 95 25.54 39.34 11.30
C PHE A 95 25.77 40.14 12.59
N HIS A 96 24.90 40.00 13.59
CA HIS A 96 24.90 40.88 14.76
C HIS A 96 25.32 40.20 16.06
N LEU A 97 25.31 38.87 16.13
CA LEU A 97 25.66 38.16 17.36
C LEU A 97 27.07 38.52 17.86
N SER A 98 28.08 38.49 17.00
CA SER A 98 29.47 38.81 17.37
C SER A 98 29.60 40.23 17.93
N GLN A 99 28.93 41.21 17.29
CA GLN A 99 28.95 42.60 17.75
C GLN A 99 28.32 42.79 19.13
N CYS A 100 27.29 42.01 19.46
CA CYS A 100 26.66 42.06 20.79
C CYS A 100 27.50 41.37 21.86
N VAL A 101 28.18 40.26 21.50
CA VAL A 101 29.16 39.60 22.39
C VAL A 101 30.29 40.56 22.75
N ASP A 102 30.86 41.26 21.77
CA ASP A 102 31.96 42.21 21.97
C ASP A 102 31.58 43.41 22.87
N ARG A 103 30.30 43.81 22.84
CA ARG A 103 29.75 44.87 23.69
C ARG A 103 29.38 44.39 25.10
N GLY A 104 29.28 43.08 25.31
CA GLY A 104 28.83 42.48 26.56
C GLY A 104 27.36 42.75 26.89
N ASP A 105 26.50 42.98 25.89
CA ASP A 105 25.09 43.25 26.11
C ASP A 105 24.30 41.96 26.36
N CYS A 106 24.09 41.64 27.63
CA CYS A 106 23.44 40.40 28.04
C CYS A 106 21.95 40.32 27.63
N GLU A 107 21.25 41.46 27.51
CA GLU A 107 19.82 41.45 27.16
C GLU A 107 19.63 41.21 25.67
N ASP A 108 20.47 41.79 24.81
CA ASP A 108 20.46 41.48 23.39
C ASP A 108 20.95 40.06 23.10
N LEU A 109 21.92 39.53 23.87
CA LEU A 109 22.31 38.12 23.76
C LEU A 109 21.14 37.18 24.06
N LYS A 110 20.37 37.42 25.13
CA LYS A 110 19.18 36.60 25.45
C LYS A 110 18.20 36.56 24.28
N LYS A 111 17.91 37.71 23.65
CA LYS A 111 17.03 37.78 22.45
C LYS A 111 17.55 36.95 21.30
N TYR A 112 18.85 36.95 21.03
CA TYR A 112 19.44 36.10 19.98
C TYR A 112 19.37 34.62 20.34
N GLY A 113 19.49 34.27 21.62
CA GLY A 113 19.26 32.91 22.09
C GLY A 113 17.81 32.45 21.90
N GLU A 114 16.83 33.33 22.13
CA GLU A 114 15.40 33.09 21.84
C GLU A 114 15.13 32.96 20.34
N PHE A 115 15.74 33.80 19.50
CA PHE A 115 15.63 33.68 18.04
C PHE A 115 16.19 32.35 17.55
N ALA A 116 17.35 31.93 18.08
CA ALA A 116 17.94 30.65 17.74
C ALA A 116 17.03 29.48 18.15
N GLU A 117 16.42 29.55 19.35
CA GLU A 117 15.45 28.55 19.81
C GLU A 117 14.22 28.47 18.90
N LEU A 118 13.65 29.62 18.52
CA LEU A 118 12.49 29.69 17.62
C LEU A 118 12.80 29.04 16.25
N LEU A 119 13.95 29.38 15.66
CA LEU A 119 14.40 28.81 14.39
C LEU A 119 14.59 27.28 14.50
N VAL A 120 15.19 26.80 15.60
CA VAL A 120 15.33 25.35 15.86
C VAL A 120 13.97 24.68 15.89
N GLN A 121 13.00 25.23 16.61
CA GLN A 121 11.66 24.65 16.70
C GLN A 121 10.98 24.58 15.32
N GLN A 122 11.07 25.65 14.53
CA GLN A 122 10.50 25.68 13.18
C GLN A 122 11.17 24.65 12.25
N ILE A 123 12.50 24.57 12.24
CA ILE A 123 13.24 23.62 11.39
C ILE A 123 12.95 22.18 11.81
N LEU A 124 12.93 21.88 13.11
CA LEU A 124 12.60 20.55 13.62
C LEU A 124 11.17 20.14 13.27
N GLU A 125 10.21 21.06 13.30
CA GLU A 125 8.85 20.78 12.84
C GLU A 125 8.82 20.42 11.36
N GLN A 126 9.56 21.13 10.51
CA GLN A 126 9.66 20.78 9.10
C GLN A 126 10.34 19.42 8.87
N LEU A 127 11.39 19.09 9.63
CA LEU A 127 12.00 17.76 9.60
C LEU A 127 11.02 16.66 10.01
N ARG A 128 10.21 16.86 11.05
CA ARG A 128 9.14 15.93 11.43
C ARG A 128 8.12 15.74 10.31
N ASN A 129 7.71 16.84 9.67
CA ASN A 129 6.81 16.78 8.52
C ASN A 129 7.44 15.99 7.37
N PHE A 130 8.72 16.20 7.09
CA PHE A 130 9.47 15.48 6.06
C PHE A 130 9.46 13.96 6.32
N ASP A 131 9.80 13.54 7.54
CA ASP A 131 9.81 12.13 7.92
C ASP A 131 8.40 11.53 7.85
N SER A 132 7.37 12.29 8.24
CA SER A 132 5.98 11.86 8.13
C SER A 132 5.55 11.57 6.68
N VAL A 133 6.06 12.36 5.72
CA VAL A 133 5.79 12.15 4.29
C VAL A 133 6.43 10.86 3.81
N GLU A 134 7.68 10.57 4.23
CA GLU A 134 8.35 9.31 3.89
C GLU A 134 7.59 8.09 4.43
N VAL A 135 7.16 8.14 5.70
CA VAL A 135 6.37 7.06 6.31
C VAL A 135 5.03 6.87 5.59
N LYS A 136 4.32 7.96 5.28
CA LYS A 136 3.05 7.90 4.53
C LYS A 136 3.24 7.29 3.15
N GLN A 137 4.31 7.63 2.45
CA GLN A 137 4.62 7.07 1.14
C GLN A 137 4.97 5.59 1.22
N ALA A 138 5.80 5.18 2.18
CA ALA A 138 6.15 3.79 2.41
C ALA A 138 4.89 2.96 2.71
N THR A 139 4.05 3.44 3.62
CA THR A 139 2.78 2.80 3.99
C THR A 139 1.84 2.69 2.79
N LYS A 140 1.74 3.73 1.95
CA LYS A 140 0.92 3.71 0.74
C LYS A 140 1.45 2.70 -0.29
N ALA A 141 2.77 2.62 -0.47
CA ALA A 141 3.40 1.67 -1.38
C ALA A 141 3.19 0.21 -0.91
N GLU A 142 3.34 -0.02 0.40
CA GLU A 142 3.07 -1.32 1.02
C GLU A 142 1.61 -1.73 0.87
N SER A 143 0.67 -0.82 1.19
CA SER A 143 -0.78 -1.05 1.03
C SER A 143 -1.14 -1.40 -0.43
N LEU A 144 -0.51 -0.73 -1.40
CA LEU A 144 -0.71 -1.00 -2.83
C LEU A 144 -0.20 -2.39 -3.23
N GLU A 145 0.98 -2.78 -2.76
CA GLU A 145 1.52 -4.11 -3.07
C GLU A 145 0.70 -5.21 -2.37
N THR A 146 0.30 -5.00 -1.12
CA THR A 146 -0.63 -5.87 -0.39
C THR A 146 -1.95 -6.03 -1.16
N ALA A 147 -2.53 -4.95 -1.68
CA ALA A 147 -3.73 -5.02 -2.52
C ALA A 147 -3.49 -5.89 -3.77
N ARG A 148 -2.38 -5.64 -4.50
CA ARG A 148 -2.00 -6.43 -5.69
C ARG A 148 -1.83 -7.92 -5.39
N GLN A 149 -1.16 -8.26 -4.30
CA GLN A 149 -0.98 -9.65 -3.86
C GLN A 149 -2.31 -10.31 -3.52
N THR A 150 -3.18 -9.59 -2.82
CA THR A 150 -4.53 -10.06 -2.49
C THR A 150 -5.32 -10.36 -3.76
N PHE A 151 -5.31 -9.48 -4.76
CA PHE A 151 -5.99 -9.76 -6.04
C PHE A 151 -5.41 -10.96 -6.80
N ARG A 152 -4.09 -11.18 -6.75
CA ARG A 152 -3.46 -12.39 -7.34
C ARG A 152 -3.97 -13.64 -6.62
N LYS A 153 -4.05 -13.62 -5.29
CA LYS A 153 -4.56 -14.74 -4.50
C LYS A 153 -6.06 -14.98 -4.71
N ILE A 154 -6.88 -13.93 -4.79
CA ILE A 154 -8.30 -14.07 -5.15
C ILE A 154 -8.45 -14.75 -6.52
N LYS A 155 -7.64 -14.36 -7.51
CA LYS A 155 -7.65 -15.02 -8.82
C LYS A 155 -7.33 -16.51 -8.70
N SER A 156 -6.34 -16.88 -7.88
CA SER A 156 -6.02 -18.29 -7.58
C SER A 156 -7.20 -19.01 -6.93
N LEU A 157 -7.85 -18.38 -5.93
CA LEU A 157 -9.00 -18.92 -5.21
C LEU A 157 -10.21 -19.19 -6.12
N THR A 158 -10.50 -18.28 -7.06
CA THR A 158 -11.63 -18.41 -7.99
C THR A 158 -11.41 -19.42 -9.12
N SER A 159 -10.14 -19.71 -9.47
CA SER A 159 -9.78 -20.57 -10.60
C SER A 159 -10.41 -21.98 -10.54
N PRO A 160 -10.26 -22.77 -9.46
CA PRO A 160 -10.84 -24.11 -9.39
C PRO A 160 -12.37 -24.09 -9.51
N VAL A 161 -13.05 -23.10 -8.90
CA VAL A 161 -14.52 -22.97 -8.97
C VAL A 161 -14.98 -22.74 -10.41
N PHE A 162 -14.29 -21.89 -11.18
CA PHE A 162 -14.62 -21.67 -12.59
C PHE A 162 -14.22 -22.85 -13.49
N SER A 163 -13.29 -23.70 -13.05
CA SER A 163 -13.02 -24.97 -13.72
C SER A 163 -14.16 -25.98 -13.50
N ILE A 164 -14.73 -26.05 -12.29
CA ILE A 164 -15.94 -26.83 -12.01
C ILE A 164 -17.10 -26.38 -12.90
N GLU A 165 -17.35 -25.07 -13.02
CA GLU A 165 -18.38 -24.51 -13.92
C GLU A 165 -18.24 -25.05 -15.36
N LYS A 166 -17.02 -25.08 -15.90
CA LYS A 166 -16.76 -25.57 -17.26
C LYS A 166 -17.01 -27.08 -17.40
N VAL A 167 -16.65 -27.86 -16.39
CA VAL A 167 -16.89 -29.30 -16.38
C VAL A 167 -18.39 -29.59 -16.29
N LEU A 168 -19.11 -28.87 -15.43
CA LEU A 168 -20.57 -28.98 -15.33
C LEU A 168 -21.26 -28.65 -16.65
N ARG A 169 -20.81 -27.61 -17.38
CA ARG A 169 -21.36 -27.30 -18.71
C ARG A 169 -21.14 -28.43 -19.70
N LYS A 170 -20.02 -29.15 -19.63
CA LYS A 170 -19.80 -30.35 -20.45
C LYS A 170 -20.79 -31.47 -20.08
N ILE A 171 -20.98 -31.74 -18.80
CA ILE A 171 -21.94 -32.73 -18.30
C ILE A 171 -23.37 -32.37 -18.74
N GLU A 172 -23.75 -31.10 -18.63
CA GLU A 172 -25.05 -30.57 -19.07
C GLU A 172 -25.33 -30.92 -20.53
N THR A 173 -24.39 -30.61 -21.44
CA THR A 173 -24.58 -30.86 -22.88
C THR A 173 -24.78 -32.32 -23.24
N LEU A 174 -24.24 -33.25 -22.43
CA LEU A 174 -24.38 -34.69 -22.63
C LEU A 174 -25.69 -35.22 -22.02
N CYS A 175 -26.13 -34.66 -20.89
CA CYS A 175 -27.36 -35.07 -20.22
C CYS A 175 -28.62 -34.43 -20.83
N LEU A 176 -28.47 -33.25 -21.43
CA LEU A 176 -29.53 -32.46 -22.05
C LEU A 176 -29.10 -32.04 -23.48
N PRO A 177 -29.19 -32.94 -24.47
CA PRO A 177 -28.89 -32.61 -25.85
C PRO A 177 -29.78 -31.45 -26.36
N PRO A 178 -29.22 -30.50 -27.13
CA PRO A 178 -29.95 -29.31 -27.59
C PRO A 178 -31.12 -29.64 -28.53
N ASP A 179 -31.04 -30.75 -29.28
CA ASP A 179 -32.08 -31.18 -30.22
C ASP A 179 -33.29 -31.82 -29.51
N GLY A 180 -33.24 -31.97 -28.18
CA GLY A 180 -34.28 -32.63 -27.38
C GLY A 180 -34.22 -34.16 -27.44
N ASP A 181 -33.20 -34.71 -28.08
CA ASP A 181 -32.96 -36.15 -28.15
C ASP A 181 -32.72 -36.76 -26.76
N ALA A 182 -33.03 -38.05 -26.62
CA ALA A 182 -32.74 -38.77 -25.38
C ALA A 182 -31.22 -38.83 -25.14
N PRO A 183 -30.75 -38.56 -23.91
CA PRO A 183 -29.32 -38.61 -23.62
C PRO A 183 -28.76 -40.00 -23.89
N SER A 184 -27.71 -40.07 -24.71
CA SER A 184 -27.00 -41.30 -25.07
C SER A 184 -25.58 -41.24 -24.52
N ILE A 185 -25.46 -41.36 -23.20
CA ILE A 185 -24.18 -41.34 -22.49
C ILE A 185 -23.70 -42.78 -22.30
N GLY A 186 -22.48 -43.07 -22.72
CA GLY A 186 -21.81 -44.33 -22.49
C GLY A 186 -21.50 -44.56 -21.01
N VAL A 187 -21.48 -45.84 -20.61
CA VAL A 187 -21.02 -46.24 -19.28
C VAL A 187 -19.59 -45.71 -19.08
N ARG A 188 -19.36 -45.02 -17.96
CA ARG A 188 -18.09 -44.37 -17.59
C ARG A 188 -17.62 -43.22 -18.50
N GLU A 189 -18.44 -42.75 -19.44
CA GLU A 189 -18.06 -41.65 -20.33
C GLU A 189 -17.78 -40.35 -19.56
N LEU A 190 -18.44 -40.15 -18.41
CA LEU A 190 -18.29 -38.98 -17.55
C LEU A 190 -17.30 -39.15 -16.38
N ASP A 191 -16.59 -40.29 -16.29
CA ASP A 191 -15.69 -40.57 -15.15
C ASP A 191 -14.57 -39.52 -15.05
N VAL A 192 -14.08 -39.02 -16.19
CA VAL A 192 -13.04 -37.98 -16.22
C VAL A 192 -13.58 -36.66 -15.65
N GLU A 193 -14.80 -36.31 -15.99
CA GLU A 193 -15.49 -35.10 -15.53
C GLU A 193 -15.73 -35.15 -14.02
N PHE A 194 -16.23 -36.27 -13.50
CA PHE A 194 -16.45 -36.42 -12.05
C PHE A 194 -15.14 -36.40 -11.26
N ASN A 195 -14.09 -37.06 -11.77
CA ASN A 195 -12.76 -36.99 -11.15
C ASN A 195 -12.18 -35.56 -11.21
N SER A 196 -12.45 -34.82 -12.29
CA SER A 196 -12.01 -33.42 -12.43
C SER A 196 -12.70 -32.53 -11.40
N ILE A 197 -14.03 -32.67 -11.20
CA ILE A 197 -14.76 -31.91 -10.17
C ILE A 197 -14.18 -32.18 -8.78
N LYS A 198 -13.89 -33.45 -8.46
CA LYS A 198 -13.26 -33.82 -7.19
C LYS A 198 -11.89 -33.15 -7.04
N SER A 199 -11.02 -33.25 -8.05
CA SER A 199 -9.69 -32.62 -8.03
C SER A 199 -9.75 -31.10 -7.87
N PHE A 200 -10.68 -30.43 -8.55
CA PHE A 200 -10.85 -28.98 -8.41
C PHE A 200 -11.44 -28.58 -7.05
N THR A 201 -12.25 -29.43 -6.44
CA THR A 201 -12.75 -29.21 -5.08
C THR A 201 -11.61 -29.26 -4.06
N GLU A 202 -10.73 -30.26 -4.16
CA GLU A 202 -9.52 -30.37 -3.32
C GLU A 202 -8.54 -29.20 -3.54
N GLU A 203 -8.38 -28.75 -4.80
CA GLU A 203 -7.57 -27.57 -5.15
C GLU A 203 -8.16 -26.27 -4.55
N PHE A 204 -9.48 -26.13 -4.57
CA PHE A 204 -10.17 -25.01 -3.93
C PHE A 204 -9.96 -25.02 -2.42
N GLU A 205 -10.14 -26.16 -1.75
CA GLU A 205 -9.95 -26.29 -0.30
C GLU A 205 -8.53 -25.91 0.13
N THR A 206 -7.52 -26.36 -0.62
CA THR A 206 -6.12 -25.99 -0.40
C THR A 206 -5.92 -24.49 -0.58
N SER A 207 -6.42 -23.93 -1.69
CA SER A 207 -6.31 -22.50 -1.98
C SER A 207 -7.05 -21.62 -0.96
N ALA A 208 -8.18 -22.10 -0.43
CA ALA A 208 -8.98 -21.44 0.60
C ALA A 208 -8.22 -21.37 1.92
N SER A 209 -7.62 -22.48 2.36
CA SER A 209 -6.77 -22.52 3.56
C SER A 209 -5.56 -21.58 3.46
N ASP A 210 -4.89 -21.59 2.31
CA ASP A 210 -3.74 -20.71 2.04
C ASP A 210 -4.15 -19.22 1.96
N PHE A 211 -5.38 -18.95 1.52
CA PHE A 211 -5.91 -17.60 1.45
C PHE A 211 -6.32 -17.08 2.83
N ASP A 212 -6.97 -17.89 3.65
CA ASP A 212 -7.36 -17.54 5.01
C ASP A 212 -6.15 -17.27 5.91
N THR A 213 -5.12 -18.11 5.81
CA THR A 213 -3.83 -17.90 6.49
C THR A 213 -3.19 -16.59 6.05
N TYR A 214 -3.21 -16.30 4.74
CA TYR A 214 -2.71 -15.04 4.20
C TYR A 214 -3.48 -13.84 4.77
N LEU A 215 -4.81 -13.84 4.72
CA LEU A 215 -5.64 -12.74 5.25
C LEU A 215 -5.37 -12.49 6.73
N SER A 216 -5.20 -13.55 7.52
CA SER A 216 -4.92 -13.46 8.96
C SER A 216 -3.55 -12.88 9.29
N SER A 217 -2.56 -13.08 8.40
CA SER A 217 -1.18 -12.61 8.58
C SER A 217 -0.86 -11.26 7.95
N THR A 218 -1.73 -10.76 7.07
CA THR A 218 -1.45 -9.61 6.21
C THR A 218 -1.73 -8.29 6.92
N SER A 219 -0.71 -7.45 7.09
CA SER A 219 -0.87 -6.05 7.51
C SER A 219 -1.19 -5.15 6.32
N HIS A 220 -1.75 -3.96 6.61
CA HIS A 220 -2.02 -2.90 5.62
C HIS A 220 -3.02 -3.27 4.51
N LEU A 221 -3.81 -4.33 4.69
CA LEU A 221 -4.94 -4.61 3.80
C LEU A 221 -6.06 -3.61 4.08
N ALA A 222 -6.57 -2.95 3.03
CA ALA A 222 -7.73 -2.09 3.15
C ALA A 222 -8.94 -2.89 3.65
N LEU A 223 -9.73 -2.30 4.55
CA LEU A 223 -10.87 -2.96 5.19
C LEU A 223 -11.87 -3.47 4.14
N GLU A 224 -12.14 -2.67 3.10
CA GLU A 224 -13.05 -3.02 2.02
C GLU A 224 -12.58 -4.25 1.24
N ILE A 225 -11.27 -4.39 1.03
CA ILE A 225 -10.70 -5.58 0.37
C ILE A 225 -10.82 -6.79 1.29
N PHE A 226 -10.57 -6.64 2.59
CA PHE A 226 -10.69 -7.72 3.56
C PHE A 226 -12.14 -8.24 3.68
N GLU A 227 -13.11 -7.34 3.83
CA GLU A 227 -14.54 -7.68 3.93
C GLU A 227 -15.05 -8.35 2.64
N TYR A 228 -14.69 -7.80 1.48
CA TYR A 228 -15.01 -8.41 0.20
C TYR A 228 -14.39 -9.80 0.07
N SER A 229 -13.11 -9.95 0.43
CA SER A 229 -12.39 -11.23 0.34
C SER A 229 -13.00 -12.30 1.23
N SER A 230 -13.40 -11.93 2.45
CA SER A 230 -14.04 -12.83 3.41
C SER A 230 -15.41 -13.30 2.91
N THR A 231 -16.22 -12.36 2.40
CA THR A 231 -17.52 -12.67 1.79
C THR A 231 -17.35 -13.56 0.56
N LEU A 232 -16.37 -13.25 -0.29
CA LEU A 232 -16.07 -14.04 -1.48
C LEU A 232 -15.66 -15.47 -1.14
N LEU A 233 -14.80 -15.65 -0.13
CA LEU A 233 -14.37 -16.98 0.31
C LEU A 233 -15.57 -17.83 0.73
N GLN A 234 -16.51 -17.25 1.48
CA GLN A 234 -17.76 -17.92 1.86
C GLN A 234 -18.64 -18.23 0.64
N GLU A 235 -18.89 -17.27 -0.25
CA GLU A 235 -19.70 -17.47 -1.46
C GLU A 235 -19.12 -18.58 -2.37
N LEU A 236 -17.79 -18.63 -2.53
CA LEU A 236 -17.11 -19.68 -3.27
C LEU A 236 -17.21 -21.04 -2.55
N GLY A 237 -17.05 -21.05 -1.23
CA GLY A 237 -17.19 -22.25 -0.40
C GLY A 237 -18.59 -22.86 -0.49
N ASP A 238 -19.63 -22.04 -0.46
CA ASP A 238 -21.03 -22.49 -0.60
C ASP A 238 -21.32 -23.09 -1.99
N MET A 239 -20.65 -22.59 -3.03
CA MET A 239 -20.77 -23.14 -4.39
C MET A 239 -20.08 -24.50 -4.53
N VAL A 240 -18.90 -24.67 -3.96
CA VAL A 240 -18.13 -25.93 -4.04
C VAL A 240 -18.73 -27.00 -3.14
N ASN A 241 -19.21 -26.63 -1.94
CA ASN A 241 -19.86 -27.55 -0.99
C ASN A 241 -21.37 -27.67 -1.22
N ASN A 242 -21.83 -27.30 -2.42
CA ASN A 242 -23.24 -27.34 -2.75
C ASN A 242 -23.79 -28.79 -2.72
N ARG A 243 -24.95 -28.97 -2.07
CA ARG A 243 -25.56 -30.30 -1.89
C ARG A 243 -26.02 -30.91 -3.22
N GLU A 244 -26.55 -30.10 -4.12
CA GLU A 244 -26.96 -30.54 -5.46
C GLU A 244 -25.73 -30.98 -6.28
N LEU A 245 -24.60 -30.28 -6.18
CA LEU A 245 -23.34 -30.70 -6.83
C LEU A 245 -22.88 -32.07 -6.31
N THR A 246 -22.92 -32.28 -5.00
CA THR A 246 -22.59 -33.57 -4.37
C THR A 246 -23.53 -34.67 -4.84
N SER A 247 -24.83 -34.36 -4.91
CA SER A 247 -25.89 -35.27 -5.37
C SER A 247 -25.66 -35.70 -6.83
N VAL A 248 -25.37 -34.75 -7.73
CA VAL A 248 -25.03 -35.02 -9.13
C VAL A 248 -23.82 -35.94 -9.22
N CYS A 249 -22.72 -35.62 -8.54
CA CYS A 249 -21.49 -36.40 -8.61
C CYS A 249 -21.65 -37.83 -8.07
N THR A 250 -22.60 -38.04 -7.14
CA THR A 250 -22.84 -39.35 -6.53
C THR A 250 -23.84 -40.19 -7.32
N HIS A 251 -24.91 -39.58 -7.83
CA HIS A 251 -26.07 -40.33 -8.34
C HIS A 251 -26.20 -40.33 -9.86
N LEU A 252 -25.65 -39.35 -10.57
CA LEU A 252 -25.65 -39.36 -12.03
C LEU A 252 -24.87 -40.55 -12.63
N PRO A 253 -23.67 -40.93 -12.12
CA PRO A 253 -22.98 -42.14 -12.60
C PRO A 253 -23.86 -43.40 -12.49
N ILE A 254 -24.55 -43.56 -11.36
CA ILE A 254 -25.45 -44.70 -11.11
C ILE A 254 -26.63 -44.70 -12.08
N ALA A 255 -27.20 -43.53 -12.38
CA ALA A 255 -28.29 -43.39 -13.33
C ALA A 255 -27.85 -43.77 -14.76
N ILE A 256 -26.62 -43.41 -15.14
CA ILE A 256 -26.00 -43.77 -16.43
C ILE A 256 -25.79 -45.28 -16.52
N ASP A 257 -25.20 -45.90 -15.50
CA ASP A 257 -24.96 -47.34 -15.44
C ASP A 257 -26.27 -48.15 -15.55
N GLN A 258 -27.35 -47.63 -14.95
CA GLN A 258 -28.68 -48.22 -15.01
C GLN A 258 -29.45 -47.89 -16.29
N LYS A 259 -28.89 -47.06 -17.18
CA LYS A 259 -29.57 -46.51 -18.37
C LYS A 259 -30.92 -45.86 -18.04
N ASN A 260 -31.04 -45.28 -16.84
CA ASN A 260 -32.26 -44.67 -16.35
C ASN A 260 -32.40 -43.25 -16.91
N LYS A 261 -33.03 -43.14 -18.08
CA LYS A 261 -33.16 -41.87 -18.83
C LYS A 261 -33.79 -40.74 -18.01
N ASP A 262 -34.88 -41.02 -17.29
CA ASP A 262 -35.57 -40.00 -16.50
C ASP A 262 -34.66 -39.40 -15.41
N LYS A 263 -33.87 -40.25 -14.74
CA LYS A 263 -32.89 -39.78 -13.74
C LYS A 263 -31.73 -39.02 -14.37
N ILE A 264 -31.24 -39.46 -15.53
CA ILE A 264 -30.17 -38.75 -16.26
C ILE A 264 -30.65 -37.33 -16.62
N THR A 265 -31.86 -37.21 -17.17
CA THR A 265 -32.46 -35.90 -17.49
C THR A 265 -32.67 -35.06 -16.24
N PHE A 266 -33.17 -35.64 -15.14
CA PHE A 266 -33.35 -34.93 -13.87
C PHE A 266 -32.05 -34.37 -13.29
N TYR A 267 -30.96 -35.15 -13.27
CA TYR A 267 -29.66 -34.65 -12.83
C TYR A 267 -29.05 -33.68 -13.84
N GLY A 268 -29.28 -33.86 -15.14
CA GLY A 268 -28.93 -32.89 -16.17
C GLY A 268 -29.55 -31.52 -15.94
N GLN A 269 -30.83 -31.47 -15.54
CA GLN A 269 -31.51 -30.23 -15.16
C GLN A 269 -30.88 -29.57 -13.92
N GLN A 270 -30.54 -30.35 -12.89
CA GLN A 270 -29.82 -29.82 -11.72
C GLN A 270 -28.44 -29.25 -12.10
N VAL A 271 -27.71 -29.93 -12.99
CA VAL A 271 -26.43 -29.43 -13.51
C VAL A 271 -26.63 -28.11 -14.24
N ALA A 272 -27.66 -27.98 -15.09
CA ALA A 272 -27.96 -26.72 -15.78
C ALA A 272 -28.27 -25.58 -14.79
N GLU A 273 -29.04 -25.83 -13.74
CA GLU A 273 -29.31 -24.84 -12.69
C GLU A 273 -28.03 -24.42 -11.94
N LEU A 274 -27.15 -25.38 -11.61
CA LEU A 274 -25.86 -25.10 -10.98
C LEU A 274 -24.93 -24.31 -11.89
N CYS A 275 -24.84 -24.68 -13.17
CA CYS A 275 -24.11 -23.95 -14.20
C CYS A 275 -24.54 -22.49 -14.27
N ASN A 276 -25.85 -22.24 -14.29
CA ASN A 276 -26.40 -20.89 -14.37
C ASN A 276 -26.06 -20.08 -13.11
N LYS A 277 -26.25 -20.65 -11.92
CA LYS A 277 -25.87 -20.01 -10.64
C LYS A 277 -24.38 -19.66 -10.59
N MET A 278 -23.50 -20.59 -10.98
CA MET A 278 -22.05 -20.37 -11.02
C MET A 278 -21.67 -19.31 -12.06
N THR A 279 -22.30 -19.31 -13.23
CA THR A 279 -22.06 -18.32 -14.29
C THR A 279 -22.44 -16.91 -13.83
N ASP A 280 -23.58 -16.76 -13.16
CA ASP A 280 -24.03 -15.47 -12.64
C ASP A 280 -23.14 -14.97 -11.50
N ASN A 281 -22.75 -15.86 -10.58
CA ASN A 281 -21.79 -15.55 -9.53
C ASN A 281 -20.43 -15.14 -10.11
N ARG A 282 -19.92 -15.85 -11.12
CA ARG A 282 -18.69 -15.47 -11.82
C ARG A 282 -18.78 -14.05 -12.39
N LYS A 283 -19.86 -13.71 -13.10
CA LYS A 283 -20.06 -12.35 -13.64
C LYS A 283 -20.15 -11.29 -12.53
N LYS A 284 -20.73 -11.61 -11.37
CA LYS A 284 -20.78 -10.73 -10.20
C LYS A 284 -19.37 -10.50 -9.65
N ILE A 285 -18.62 -11.59 -9.41
CA ILE A 285 -17.25 -11.58 -8.90
C ILE A 285 -16.33 -10.78 -9.82
N GLU A 286 -16.33 -11.07 -11.12
CA GLU A 286 -15.49 -10.37 -12.10
C GLU A 286 -15.77 -8.85 -12.13
N ARG A 287 -17.03 -8.43 -11.97
CA ARG A 287 -17.40 -7.00 -11.90
C ARG A 287 -16.90 -6.34 -10.62
N SER A 288 -17.18 -6.95 -9.46
CA SER A 288 -16.75 -6.43 -8.16
C SER A 288 -15.23 -6.36 -8.06
N LEU A 289 -14.52 -7.37 -8.56
CA LEU A 289 -13.05 -7.37 -8.59
C LEU A 289 -12.48 -6.25 -9.46
N ARG A 290 -13.03 -6.02 -10.65
CA ARG A 290 -12.58 -4.92 -11.52
C ARG A 290 -12.79 -3.56 -10.84
N GLN A 291 -13.91 -3.38 -10.15
CA GLN A 291 -14.19 -2.15 -9.42
C GLN A 291 -13.21 -1.95 -8.27
N LEU A 292 -13.01 -2.96 -7.41
CA LEU A 292 -12.04 -2.90 -6.32
C LEU A 292 -10.60 -2.69 -6.81
N GLN A 293 -10.21 -3.32 -7.92
CA GLN A 293 -8.90 -3.08 -8.54
C GLN A 293 -8.75 -1.64 -9.02
N LYS A 294 -9.80 -1.07 -9.62
CA LYS A 294 -9.78 0.33 -10.04
C LYS A 294 -9.59 1.27 -8.85
N ASP A 295 -10.27 0.99 -7.75
CA ASP A 295 -10.29 1.85 -6.57
C ASP A 295 -8.98 1.76 -5.77
N HIS A 296 -8.35 0.58 -5.71
CA HIS A 296 -7.18 0.37 -4.84
C HIS A 296 -5.84 0.19 -5.59
N VAL A 297 -5.85 -0.16 -6.89
CA VAL A 297 -4.62 -0.47 -7.65
C VAL A 297 -4.41 0.48 -8.82
N SER A 298 -5.46 0.78 -9.59
CA SER A 298 -5.35 1.66 -10.76
C SER A 298 -5.16 3.14 -10.42
N GLN A 299 -5.44 3.56 -9.18
CA GLN A 299 -5.10 4.91 -8.72
C GLN A 299 -3.58 5.15 -8.65
N ALA A 300 -2.75 4.10 -8.70
CA ALA A 300 -1.30 4.24 -8.63
C ALA A 300 -0.63 4.60 -9.97
N SER A 301 -1.30 4.46 -11.11
CA SER A 301 -0.72 4.80 -12.42
C SER A 301 -0.82 6.28 -12.81
N TYR A 302 -1.32 7.15 -11.92
CA TYR A 302 -1.46 8.59 -12.20
C TYR A 302 -0.56 9.52 -11.36
N VAL A 303 0.40 8.97 -10.61
CA VAL A 303 1.39 9.78 -9.89
C VAL A 303 2.79 9.36 -10.33
N GLY A 304 3.31 9.97 -11.41
CA GLY A 304 4.76 9.97 -11.69
C GLY A 304 5.26 9.43 -13.04
N LEU A 305 4.49 9.57 -14.13
CA LEU A 305 5.05 9.75 -15.48
C LEU A 305 4.65 11.13 -15.98
#